data_AF-A0A2K6KCP0-F1
#
_entry.id   AF-A0A2K6KCP0-F1
#
_cell.length_a   1.000
_cell.length_b   1.000
_cell.length_c   1.000
_cell.angle_alpha   90.00
_cell.angle_beta   90.00
_cell.angle_gamma   90.00
#
_symmetry.space_group_name_H-M   'P 1'
#
loop_
_entity.id
_entity.type
_entity.pdbx_description
1 polymer ?
#
loop_
_entity_poly.entity_id
_entity_poly.type
_entity_poly.pdbx_seq_one_letter_code
_entity_poly.pdbx_strand_id
1 'polypeptide(L)'
;MPKNKEYAQVIKMLGNGRLEAMCFDGVKRLCHIRGKLRKKVWINTSDIILVGLRDYQDNKADVILKYNADEARSLKAYGELPEHAKINETDTFGPGDDDEIQFDDIGDDDEDIDD
;
A
#
# COMPACT_ATOMS: atom_id res chain seq x y z
N MET A 1 10.13 12.85 10.81
CA MET A 1 9.94 12.51 9.38
C MET A 1 11.04 13.15 8.54
N PRO A 2 11.65 12.47 7.55
CA PRO A 2 12.66 13.11 6.68
C PRO A 2 12.01 14.23 5.86
N LYS A 3 12.74 15.36 5.70
CA LYS A 3 12.25 16.66 5.16
C LYS A 3 11.61 16.66 3.76
N ASN A 4 11.54 15.54 3.05
CA ASN A 4 11.09 15.48 1.65
C ASN A 4 10.07 14.36 1.39
N LYS A 5 9.27 14.03 2.40
CA LYS A 5 8.18 13.06 2.28
C LYS A 5 6.93 13.64 2.90
N GLU A 6 5.80 13.25 2.35
CA GLU A 6 4.49 13.68 2.81
C GLU A 6 3.51 12.52 2.69
N TYR A 7 2.51 12.46 3.57
CA TYR A 7 1.41 11.52 3.42
C TYR A 7 0.43 12.06 2.39
N ALA A 8 -0.23 11.17 1.66
CA ALA A 8 -1.26 11.57 0.72
C ALA A 8 -2.35 10.51 0.61
N GLN A 9 -3.54 10.95 0.20
CA GLN A 9 -4.64 10.09 -0.17
C GLN A 9 -4.84 10.10 -1.69
N VAL A 10 -4.96 8.93 -2.31
CA VAL A 10 -5.21 8.81 -3.75
C VAL A 10 -6.61 9.34 -4.08
N ILE A 11 -6.68 10.33 -4.98
CA ILE A 11 -7.95 10.87 -5.48
C ILE A 11 -8.40 10.06 -6.70
N LYS A 12 -7.53 9.92 -7.69
CA LYS A 12 -7.84 9.25 -8.95
C LYS A 12 -6.62 8.61 -9.59
N MET A 13 -6.85 7.49 -10.27
CA MET A 13 -5.84 6.84 -11.11
C MET A 13 -5.83 7.48 -12.49
N LEU A 14 -4.63 7.76 -13.02
CA LEU A 14 -4.46 8.40 -14.35
C LEU A 14 -3.98 7.41 -15.42
N GLY A 15 -3.68 6.16 -15.04
CA GLY A 15 -3.11 5.16 -15.93
C GLY A 15 -1.60 5.37 -16.16
N ASN A 16 -0.98 4.42 -16.87
CA ASN A 16 0.47 4.37 -17.09
C ASN A 16 1.28 4.59 -15.80
N GLY A 17 0.78 4.03 -14.69
CA GLY A 17 1.23 4.20 -13.29
C GLY A 17 1.53 5.63 -12.85
N ARG A 18 0.63 6.54 -13.24
CA ARG A 18 0.46 7.86 -12.64
C ARG A 18 -0.86 7.90 -11.89
N LEU A 19 -0.92 8.71 -10.85
CA LEU A 19 -2.13 8.98 -10.09
C LEU A 19 -2.14 10.44 -9.62
N GLU A 20 -3.29 10.93 -9.23
CA GLU A 20 -3.44 12.20 -8.53
C GLU A 20 -3.74 11.91 -7.07
N ALA A 21 -3.00 12.55 -6.16
CA ALA A 21 -3.20 12.40 -4.72
C ALA A 21 -3.36 13.76 -4.04
N MET A 22 -4.22 13.79 -3.02
CA MET A 22 -4.34 14.90 -2.08
C MET A 22 -3.30 14.69 -0.98
N CYS A 23 -2.26 15.52 -0.94
CA CYS A 23 -1.31 15.50 0.16
C CYS A 23 -1.95 16.14 1.40
N PHE A 24 -1.56 15.66 2.58
CA PHE A 24 -2.12 16.17 3.84
C PHE A 24 -1.59 17.55 4.25
N ASP A 25 -0.62 18.09 3.50
CA ASP A 25 -0.25 19.51 3.53
C ASP A 25 -1.24 20.42 2.77
N GLY A 26 -2.28 19.85 2.15
CA GLY A 26 -3.34 20.59 1.45
C GLY A 26 -3.12 20.73 -0.06
N VAL A 27 -2.03 20.21 -0.62
CA VAL A 27 -1.70 20.36 -2.04
C VAL A 27 -2.05 19.09 -2.82
N LYS A 28 -2.67 19.26 -4.00
CA LYS A 28 -2.89 18.17 -4.96
C LYS A 28 -1.67 17.99 -5.82
N ARG A 29 -1.10 16.78 -5.84
CA ARG A 29 0.11 16.47 -6.61
C ARG A 29 -0.13 15.35 -7.61
N LEU A 30 0.56 15.44 -8.74
CA LEU A 30 0.66 14.36 -9.71
C LEU A 30 1.76 13.41 -9.27
N CYS A 31 1.38 12.20 -8.88
CA CYS A 31 2.29 11.21 -8.34
C CYS A 31 2.67 10.18 -9.41
N HIS A 32 3.94 9.80 -9.43
CA HIS A 32 4.44 8.71 -10.26
C HIS A 32 4.74 7.47 -9.41
N ILE A 33 4.16 6.32 -9.78
CA ILE A 33 4.35 5.07 -9.04
C ILE A 33 5.74 4.52 -9.37
N ARG A 34 6.62 4.44 -8.36
CA ARG A 34 7.97 3.87 -8.51
C ARG A 34 7.88 2.44 -9.03
N GLY A 35 8.79 2.08 -9.95
CA GLY A 35 8.77 0.77 -10.61
C GLY A 35 8.78 -0.43 -9.67
N LYS A 36 9.43 -0.31 -8.49
CA LYS A 36 9.44 -1.34 -7.45
C LYS A 36 8.04 -1.67 -6.92
N LEU A 37 7.16 -0.67 -6.79
CA LEU A 37 5.79 -0.86 -6.29
C LEU A 37 4.87 -1.43 -7.36
N ARG A 38 5.04 -1.00 -8.63
CA ARG A 38 4.17 -1.43 -9.75
C ARG A 38 4.06 -2.95 -9.92
N LYS A 39 5.06 -3.72 -9.48
CA LYS A 39 5.08 -5.18 -9.57
C LYS A 39 4.53 -5.90 -8.34
N LYS A 40 4.47 -5.22 -7.19
CA LYS A 40 4.21 -5.84 -5.88
C LYS A 40 2.91 -5.38 -5.25
N VAL A 41 2.50 -4.15 -5.52
CA VAL A 41 1.45 -3.48 -4.77
C VAL A 41 0.46 -2.83 -5.73
N TRP A 42 -0.81 -3.18 -5.55
CA TRP A 42 -1.93 -2.55 -6.23
C TRP A 42 -2.38 -1.33 -5.43
N ILE A 43 -2.46 -0.18 -6.11
CA ILE A 43 -2.88 1.09 -5.52
C ILE A 43 -4.22 1.47 -6.15
N ASN A 44 -5.21 1.71 -5.29
CA ASN A 44 -6.55 2.09 -5.67
C ASN A 44 -6.88 3.51 -5.20
N THR A 45 -8.02 4.02 -5.64
CA THR A 45 -8.57 5.29 -5.14
C THR A 45 -8.89 5.19 -3.65
N SER A 46 -8.69 6.29 -2.93
CA SER A 46 -8.87 6.41 -1.48
C SER A 46 -7.81 5.72 -0.61
N ASP A 47 -6.83 5.02 -1.18
CA ASP A 47 -5.69 4.47 -0.44
C ASP A 47 -4.81 5.58 0.15
N ILE A 48 -4.20 5.28 1.30
CA ILE A 48 -3.21 6.15 1.94
C ILE A 48 -1.82 5.73 1.47
N ILE A 49 -1.04 6.70 1.01
CA ILE A 49 0.29 6.49 0.44
C ILE A 49 1.32 7.46 1.04
N LEU A 50 2.58 7.05 1.04
CA LEU A 50 3.71 7.93 1.30
C LEU A 50 4.27 8.42 -0.02
N VAL A 51 4.36 9.74 -0.19
CA VAL A 51 4.96 10.35 -1.38
C VAL A 51 6.29 11.02 -1.03
N GLY A 52 7.23 10.96 -1.97
CA GLY A 52 8.47 11.73 -1.94
C GLY A 52 8.29 13.01 -2.74
N LEU A 53 8.52 14.15 -2.09
CA LEU A 53 8.47 15.45 -2.73
C LEU A 53 9.73 15.67 -3.58
N ARG A 54 9.63 16.62 -4.53
CA ARG A 54 10.74 17.03 -5.40
C ARG A 54 11.08 18.49 -5.12
N ASP A 55 12.35 18.77 -4.93
CA ASP A 55 12.83 20.10 -4.54
C ASP A 55 12.53 21.19 -5.60
N TYR A 56 12.38 20.79 -6.86
CA TYR A 56 12.25 21.70 -8.02
C TYR A 56 10.85 21.71 -8.65
N GLN A 57 9.95 20.81 -8.26
CA GLN A 57 8.61 20.67 -8.84
C GLN A 57 7.62 20.20 -7.77
N ASP A 58 7.11 21.13 -6.96
CA ASP A 58 6.19 20.81 -5.86
C ASP A 58 4.87 20.17 -6.35
N ASN A 59 4.42 20.50 -7.57
CA ASN A 59 3.22 19.90 -8.16
C ASN A 59 3.38 18.39 -8.50
N LYS A 60 4.57 17.81 -8.34
CA LYS A 60 4.85 16.41 -8.66
C LYS A 60 5.56 15.71 -7.51
N ALA A 61 5.19 14.45 -7.32
CA ALA A 61 5.80 13.60 -6.31
C ALA A 61 5.98 12.17 -6.83
N ASP A 62 6.73 11.35 -6.10
CA ASP A 62 6.94 9.94 -6.41
C ASP A 62 6.38 9.07 -5.28
N VAL A 63 5.59 8.03 -5.62
CA VAL A 63 5.02 7.13 -4.60
C VAL A 63 6.11 6.23 -4.04
N ILE A 64 6.29 6.25 -2.73
CA ILE A 64 7.32 5.48 -2.01
C ILE A 64 6.73 4.21 -1.41
N LEU A 65 5.55 4.30 -0.80
CA LEU A 65 4.91 3.21 -0.05
C LEU A 65 3.38 3.37 -0.11
N LYS A 66 2.65 2.26 -0.06
CA LYS A 66 1.21 2.21 0.22
C LYS A 66 1.04 1.71 1.66
N TYR A 67 0.15 2.34 2.41
CA TYR A 67 -0.28 1.86 3.72
C TYR A 67 -1.57 1.05 3.58
N ASN A 68 -1.64 -0.06 4.31
CA ASN A 68 -2.88 -0.82 4.45
C ASN A 68 -3.88 -0.07 5.35
N ALA A 69 -5.13 -0.52 5.37
CA ALA A 69 -6.18 0.07 6.20
C ALA A 69 -5.79 0.12 7.70
N ASP A 70 -5.21 -0.96 8.24
CA ASP A 70 -4.81 -1.05 9.65
C ASP A 70 -3.65 -0.10 9.99
N GLU A 71 -2.67 0.02 9.09
CA GLU A 71 -1.56 0.95 9.24
C GLU A 71 -2.05 2.40 9.18
N ALA A 72 -2.99 2.70 8.29
CA ALA A 72 -3.61 4.01 8.20
C ALA A 72 -4.40 4.37 9.48
N ARG A 73 -5.08 3.39 10.12
CA ARG A 73 -5.74 3.62 11.42
C ARG A 73 -4.72 3.91 12.51
N SER A 74 -3.60 3.19 12.50
CA SER A 74 -2.49 3.44 13.42
C SER A 74 -1.92 4.86 13.23
N LEU A 75 -1.67 5.28 11.99
CA LEU A 75 -1.21 6.65 11.68
C LEU A 75 -2.19 7.73 12.17
N LYS A 76 -3.49 7.48 12.04
CA LYS A 76 -4.53 8.36 12.60
C LYS A 76 -4.46 8.42 14.13
N ALA A 77 -4.27 7.28 14.79
CA ALA A 77 -4.11 7.23 16.25
C ALA A 77 -2.83 7.94 16.74
N TYR A 78 -1.77 7.94 15.94
CA TYR A 78 -0.54 8.70 16.21
C TYR A 78 -0.67 10.21 15.93
N GLY A 79 -1.77 10.67 15.34
CA GLY A 79 -1.97 12.08 14.98
C GLY A 79 -1.20 12.53 13.73
N GLU A 80 -0.67 11.58 12.95
CA GLU A 80 0.04 11.84 11.68
C GLU A 80 -0.95 12.11 10.54
N LEU A 81 -2.18 11.60 10.65
CA LEU A 81 -3.27 11.86 9.73
C LEU A 81 -4.36 12.69 10.41
N PRO A 82 -4.98 13.64 9.70
CA PRO A 82 -6.06 14.41 10.27
C PRO A 82 -7.30 13.54 10.52
N GLU A 83 -8.12 13.92 11.51
CA GLU A 83 -9.28 13.12 11.94
C GLU A 83 -10.30 12.84 10.82
N HIS A 84 -10.37 13.72 9.83
CA HIS A 84 -11.28 13.61 8.69
C HIS A 84 -10.77 12.70 7.57
N ALA A 85 -9.56 12.12 7.68
CA ALA A 85 -9.05 11.16 6.73
C ALA A 85 -9.97 9.93 6.68
N LYS A 86 -10.60 9.69 5.51
CA LYS A 86 -11.46 8.54 5.26
C LYS A 86 -10.60 7.38 4.80
N ILE A 87 -10.43 6.36 5.64
CA ILE A 87 -9.63 5.18 5.32
C ILE A 87 -10.51 4.19 4.56
N ASN A 88 -10.01 3.69 3.42
CA ASN A 88 -10.69 2.65 2.66
C ASN A 88 -10.41 1.28 3.30
N GLU A 89 -11.46 0.51 3.61
CA GLU A 89 -11.33 -0.81 4.24
C GLU A 89 -11.28 -1.95 3.20
N THR A 90 -11.27 -1.63 1.90
CA THR A 90 -11.27 -2.62 0.81
C THR A 90 -9.91 -3.31 0.57
N ASP A 91 -8.91 -3.13 1.43
CA ASP A 91 -7.73 -4.02 1.43
C ASP A 91 -8.13 -5.38 2.01
N THR A 92 -8.84 -6.14 1.16
CA THR A 92 -9.00 -7.58 1.28
C THR A 92 -7.60 -8.14 1.13
N PHE A 93 -7.05 -8.71 2.21
CA PHE A 93 -5.90 -9.61 2.24
C PHE A 93 -4.93 -9.43 1.06
N GLY A 94 -3.81 -8.73 1.31
CA GLY A 94 -2.75 -8.57 0.32
C GLY A 94 -2.40 -9.88 -0.39
N PRO A 95 -1.84 -9.82 -1.61
CA PRO A 95 -1.60 -11.00 -2.43
C PRO A 95 -0.86 -12.04 -1.60
N GLY A 96 -1.40 -13.25 -1.59
CA GLY A 96 -0.88 -14.37 -0.84
C GLY A 96 0.62 -14.49 -0.90
N ASP A 97 1.27 -14.17 0.22
CA ASP A 97 2.43 -14.93 0.68
C ASP A 97 1.86 -16.08 1.53
N ASP A 98 1.06 -16.94 0.89
CA ASP A 98 0.75 -18.31 1.35
C ASP A 98 1.75 -19.32 0.73
N ASP A 99 2.96 -18.85 0.39
CA ASP A 99 4.14 -19.70 0.16
C ASP A 99 4.73 -20.28 1.48
N GLU A 100 3.88 -20.58 2.47
CA GLU A 100 4.25 -21.38 3.64
C GLU A 100 3.10 -22.30 4.05
N ILE A 101 2.87 -23.37 3.28
CA ILE A 101 2.64 -24.69 3.87
C ILE A 101 3.39 -25.74 3.03
N GLN A 102 4.61 -26.11 3.47
CA GLN A 102 5.20 -27.40 3.08
C GLN A 102 4.43 -28.51 3.82
N PHE A 103 3.45 -29.12 3.16
CA PHE A 103 3.00 -30.46 3.55
C PHE A 103 3.86 -31.47 2.78
N ASP A 104 4.97 -31.87 3.37
CA ASP A 104 5.67 -33.11 3.03
C ASP A 104 5.54 -34.11 4.20
N ASP A 105 4.36 -34.15 4.82
CA ASP A 105 4.02 -35.16 5.83
C ASP A 105 3.16 -36.25 5.17
N ILE A 106 3.79 -37.02 4.27
CA ILE A 106 3.33 -38.39 3.96
C ILE A 106 4.14 -39.30 4.89
N GLY A 107 3.64 -39.44 6.11
CA GLY A 107 4.14 -40.36 7.12
C GLY A 107 3.00 -40.90 7.95
N ASP A 108 2.28 -41.89 7.41
CA ASP A 108 1.65 -42.99 8.15
C ASP A 108 1.19 -44.02 7.10
N ASP A 109 1.88 -45.16 6.99
CA ASP A 109 1.46 -46.42 7.61
C ASP A 109 0.03 -46.83 7.19
N ASP A 110 -0.09 -47.34 5.96
CA ASP A 110 -1.17 -48.29 5.65
C ASP A 110 -0.59 -49.69 5.80
N GLU A 111 -0.94 -50.26 6.96
CA GLU A 111 -0.73 -51.63 7.39
C GLU A 111 -1.19 -52.66 6.34
N ASP A 112 -0.57 -53.84 6.44
CA ASP A 112 -0.83 -55.05 5.70
C ASP A 112 -2.33 -55.34 5.43
N ILE A 113 -2.71 -55.44 4.14
CA ILE A 113 -3.95 -56.11 3.73
C ILE A 113 -3.58 -57.50 3.20
N ASP A 114 -3.93 -58.51 4.02
CA ASP A 114 -3.94 -59.94 3.71
C ASP A 114 -4.78 -60.27 2.45
N ASP A 115 -4.23 -61.11 1.56
CA ASP A 115 -4.95 -62.18 0.83
C ASP A 115 -4.02 -63.37 0.52
#